data_AF-I8QJU9-F1
#
_entry.id   AF-I8QJU9-F1
#
_cell.length_a   1.000
_cell.length_b   1.000
_cell.length_c   1.000
_cell.angle_alpha   90.00
_cell.angle_beta   90.00
_cell.angle_gamma   90.00
#
_symmetry.space_group_name_H-M   'P 1'
#
loop_
_entity.id
_entity.type
_entity.pdbx_description
1 polymer ?
#
loop_
_entity_poly.entity_id
_entity_poly.type
_entity_poly.pdbx_seq_one_letter_code
_entity_poly.pdbx_strand_id
1 'polypeptide(L)'
;MPTTRYFDRAGQLVSRPAWETLSGRCGYGHVALDAVVVAGTGVQVHTFWTGMTSDDTGSHGRPLIFRTMVHGLRRGLLTWGWTDVRAAAAGHTAVLSWVLGDGPIPMPQPSPRSAGTVLPVRPVPPCDAPREDAGIAGQVTNRHGILKQRRCES
;
A
#
# COMPACT_ATOMS: atom_id res chain seq x y z
N MET A 1 -14.43 -23.31 7.15
CA MET A 1 -12.99 -23.05 7.38
C MET A 1 -12.48 -22.25 6.19
N PRO A 2 -11.87 -21.06 6.38
CA PRO A 2 -11.27 -20.32 5.27
C PRO A 2 -10.15 -21.15 4.64
N THR A 3 -10.12 -21.22 3.30
CA THR A 3 -9.09 -22.02 2.60
C THR A 3 -7.99 -21.11 2.09
N THR A 4 -6.81 -21.20 2.69
CA THR A 4 -5.63 -20.47 2.21
C THR A 4 -5.22 -20.98 0.84
N ARG A 5 -5.08 -20.06 -0.12
CA ARG A 5 -4.54 -20.33 -1.46
C ARG A 5 -3.18 -19.69 -1.60
N TYR A 6 -2.29 -20.37 -2.33
CA TYR A 6 -0.89 -19.95 -2.52
C TYR A 6 -0.66 -19.54 -3.97
N PHE A 7 0.11 -18.48 -4.17
CA PHE A 7 0.36 -17.89 -5.48
C PHE A 7 1.84 -17.54 -5.63
N ASP A 8 2.40 -17.68 -6.82
CA ASP A 8 3.72 -17.13 -7.13
C ASP A 8 3.71 -15.59 -7.28
N ARG A 9 4.82 -14.98 -7.72
CA ARG A 9 4.89 -13.52 -7.91
C ARG A 9 4.12 -13.01 -9.13
N ALA A 10 3.81 -13.89 -10.08
CA ALA A 10 3.00 -13.57 -11.25
C ALA A 10 1.49 -13.72 -10.97
N GLY A 11 1.11 -14.12 -9.75
CA GLY A 11 -0.28 -14.35 -9.37
C GLY A 11 -0.83 -15.69 -9.84
N GLN A 12 0.03 -16.63 -10.26
CA GLN A 12 -0.39 -17.97 -10.64
C GLN A 12 -0.56 -18.84 -9.40
N LEU A 13 -1.62 -19.65 -9.36
CA LEU A 13 -1.88 -20.57 -8.26
C LEU A 13 -0.77 -21.63 -8.20
N VAL A 14 -0.19 -21.83 -7.02
CA VAL A 14 0.84 -22.84 -6.77
C VAL A 14 0.44 -23.74 -5.60
N SER A 15 1.09 -24.90 -5.50
CA SER A 15 0.96 -25.76 -4.33
C SER A 15 1.65 -25.12 -3.12
N ARG A 16 1.25 -25.54 -1.91
CA ARG A 16 1.90 -25.11 -0.67
C ARG A 16 3.41 -25.41 -0.66
N PRO A 17 3.90 -26.61 -1.02
CA PRO A 17 5.34 -26.89 -1.06
C PRO A 17 6.09 -26.01 -2.08
N ALA A 18 5.48 -25.69 -3.22
CA ALA A 18 6.07 -24.76 -4.19
C ALA A 18 6.18 -23.34 -3.60
N TRP A 19 5.15 -22.87 -2.90
CA TRP A 19 5.19 -21.59 -2.20
C TRP A 19 6.26 -21.57 -1.09
N GLU A 20 6.40 -22.62 -0.29
CA GLU A 20 7.45 -22.74 0.74
C GLU A 20 8.86 -22.70 0.11
N THR A 21 9.04 -23.37 -1.03
CA THR A 21 10.30 -23.32 -1.79
C THR A 21 10.60 -21.93 -2.31
N LEU A 22 9.59 -21.22 -2.81
CA LEU A 22 9.74 -19.86 -3.32
C LEU A 22 10.03 -18.86 -2.19
N SER A 23 9.31 -18.96 -1.07
CA SER A 23 9.50 -18.07 0.09
C SER A 23 10.84 -18.26 0.79
N GLY A 24 11.41 -19.46 0.73
CA GLY A 24 12.76 -19.74 1.23
C GLY A 24 13.91 -19.17 0.38
N ARG A 25 13.65 -18.71 -0.84
CA ARG A 25 14.70 -18.13 -1.71
C ARG A 25 15.06 -16.72 -1.24
N CYS A 26 16.35 -16.50 -0.97
CA CYS A 26 16.86 -15.18 -0.58
C CYS A 26 16.41 -14.09 -1.57
N GLY A 27 15.84 -13.00 -1.06
CA GLY A 27 15.38 -11.86 -1.86
C GLY A 27 14.13 -12.11 -2.71
N TYR A 28 13.61 -13.34 -2.82
CA TYR A 28 12.43 -13.63 -3.65
C TYR A 28 11.19 -12.90 -3.15
N GLY A 29 11.01 -12.84 -1.82
CA GLY A 29 9.91 -12.11 -1.20
C GLY A 29 10.07 -10.59 -1.26
N HIS A 30 11.28 -10.05 -1.43
CA HIS A 30 11.52 -8.63 -1.27
C HIS A 30 11.10 -7.82 -2.50
N VAL A 31 10.46 -6.67 -2.27
CA VAL A 31 10.17 -5.66 -3.30
C VAL A 31 10.95 -4.38 -3.01
N ALA A 32 10.76 -3.79 -1.84
CA ALA A 32 11.39 -2.54 -1.44
C ALA A 32 11.42 -2.40 0.08
N LEU A 33 12.44 -1.73 0.61
CA LEU A 33 12.61 -1.42 2.03
C LEU A 33 13.26 -0.05 2.15
N ASP A 34 12.59 0.85 2.85
CA ASP A 34 13.07 2.19 3.12
C ASP A 34 12.95 2.50 4.61
N ALA A 35 13.95 3.18 5.16
CA ALA A 35 13.98 3.64 6.53
C ALA A 35 14.13 5.17 6.54
N VAL A 36 13.20 5.86 7.18
CA VAL A 36 13.15 7.33 7.25
C VAL A 36 12.96 7.79 8.69
N VAL A 37 13.28 9.04 8.98
CA VAL A 37 13.05 9.65 10.29
C VAL A 37 11.97 10.72 10.16
N VAL A 38 10.87 10.55 10.89
CA VAL A 38 9.73 11.48 10.89
C VAL A 38 9.54 12.00 12.31
N ALA A 39 9.63 13.31 12.51
CA ALA A 39 9.56 13.95 13.83
C ALA A 39 10.46 13.28 14.89
N GLY A 40 11.71 12.96 14.51
CA GLY A 40 12.70 12.30 15.38
C GLY A 40 12.45 10.80 15.63
N THR A 41 11.44 10.20 15.00
CA THR A 41 11.12 8.77 15.16
C THR A 41 11.54 8.01 13.90
N GLY A 42 12.27 6.90 14.07
CA GLY A 42 12.61 6.00 12.96
C GLY A 42 11.38 5.22 12.48
N VAL A 43 11.07 5.35 11.20
CA VAL A 43 9.96 4.68 10.52
C VAL A 43 10.51 3.81 9.41
N GLN A 44 10.04 2.56 9.31
CA GLN A 44 10.41 1.64 8.24
C GLN A 44 9.20 1.33 7.38
N VAL A 45 9.37 1.44 6.07
CA VAL A 45 8.38 1.04 5.06
C VAL A 45 8.92 -0.20 4.35
N HIS A 46 8.25 -1.33 4.49
CA HIS A 46 8.67 -2.60 3.88
C HIS A 46 7.58 -3.12 2.96
N THR A 47 7.93 -3.39 1.71
CA THR A 47 7.07 -4.01 0.72
C THR A 47 7.61 -5.36 0.31
N PHE A 48 6.76 -6.39 0.38
CA PHE A 48 7.15 -7.75 0.11
C PHE A 48 5.98 -8.58 -0.46
N TRP A 49 6.33 -9.69 -1.11
CA TRP A 49 5.42 -10.72 -1.56
C TRP A 49 5.05 -11.64 -0.40
N THR A 50 3.76 -11.84 -0.17
CA THR A 50 3.23 -12.82 0.78
C THR A 50 2.93 -14.16 0.11
N GLY A 51 2.52 -14.14 -1.16
CA GLY A 51 2.17 -15.33 -1.93
C GLY A 51 1.01 -16.14 -1.37
N MET A 52 0.21 -15.57 -0.47
CA MET A 52 -0.93 -16.25 0.14
C MET A 52 -2.08 -15.27 0.35
N THR A 53 -3.31 -15.77 0.17
CA THR A 53 -4.53 -15.08 0.60
C THR A 53 -5.50 -16.06 1.24
N SER A 54 -6.23 -15.58 2.24
CA SER A 54 -7.38 -16.25 2.86
C SER A 54 -8.65 -15.53 2.44
N ASP A 55 -9.39 -16.06 1.47
CA ASP A 55 -10.70 -15.58 1.00
C ASP A 55 -10.80 -14.08 0.57
N ASP A 56 -9.74 -13.28 0.73
CA ASP A 56 -9.62 -11.87 0.39
C ASP A 56 -9.03 -11.76 -1.01
N THR A 57 -9.93 -11.68 -1.98
CA THR A 57 -9.60 -11.27 -3.33
C THR A 57 -9.77 -9.75 -3.43
N GLY A 58 -8.73 -9.01 -3.78
CA GLY A 58 -8.82 -7.57 -4.01
C GLY A 58 -9.88 -7.21 -5.08
N SER A 59 -10.00 -5.92 -5.37
CA SER A 59 -10.91 -5.43 -6.41
C SER A 59 -10.75 -6.25 -7.70
N HIS A 60 -11.86 -6.74 -8.24
CA HIS A 60 -11.93 -7.64 -9.40
C HIS A 60 -11.56 -9.11 -9.17
N GLY A 61 -11.57 -9.61 -7.93
CA GLY A 61 -11.39 -11.05 -7.69
C GLY A 61 -9.93 -11.52 -7.77
N ARG A 62 -8.97 -10.58 -7.82
CA ARG A 62 -7.54 -10.91 -7.89
C ARG A 62 -6.92 -11.02 -6.50
N PRO A 63 -6.05 -12.00 -6.22
CA PRO A 63 -5.50 -12.19 -4.89
C PRO A 63 -4.53 -11.05 -4.51
N LEU A 64 -4.62 -10.52 -3.29
CA LEU A 64 -3.67 -9.53 -2.76
C LEU A 64 -2.43 -10.22 -2.19
N ILE A 65 -1.49 -10.56 -3.07
CA ILE A 65 -0.32 -11.40 -2.77
C ILE A 65 0.95 -10.61 -2.47
N PHE A 66 0.85 -9.27 -2.43
CA PHE A 66 1.89 -8.37 -1.96
C PHE A 66 1.37 -7.52 -0.81
N ARG A 67 2.25 -7.15 0.11
CA ARG A 67 1.94 -6.27 1.24
C ARG A 67 2.97 -5.15 1.33
N THR A 68 2.50 -3.97 1.70
CA THR A 68 3.34 -2.90 2.25
C THR A 68 3.00 -2.75 3.72
N MET A 69 4.02 -2.62 4.56
CA MET A 69 3.90 -2.44 6.01
C MET A 69 4.71 -1.23 6.46
N VAL A 70 4.16 -0.49 7.42
CA VAL A 70 4.87 0.61 8.08
C VAL A 70 5.06 0.31 9.56
N HIS A 71 6.31 0.30 10.00
CA HIS A 71 6.73 0.14 11.39
C HIS A 71 7.26 1.47 11.94
N GLY A 72 7.09 1.71 13.24
CA GLY A 72 7.66 2.89 13.93
C GLY A 72 6.75 4.11 14.01
N LEU A 73 5.54 4.06 13.44
CA LEU A 73 4.52 5.09 13.68
C LEU A 73 3.80 4.83 15.02
N ARG A 74 3.44 5.90 15.74
CA ARG A 74 2.62 5.82 16.98
C ARG A 74 1.22 5.22 16.77
N ARG A 75 0.81 5.00 15.52
CA ARG A 75 -0.49 4.46 15.12
C ARG A 75 -0.53 2.93 15.01
N GLY A 76 0.55 2.24 15.42
CA GLY A 76 0.66 0.79 15.28
C GLY A 76 1.08 0.37 13.86
N LEU A 77 1.03 -0.94 13.60
CA LEU A 77 1.38 -1.52 12.30
C LEU A 77 0.29 -1.23 11.28
N LEU A 78 0.62 -0.42 10.27
CA LEU A 78 -0.27 -0.16 9.14
C LEU A 78 0.11 -1.06 7.97
N THR A 79 -0.89 -1.62 7.30
CA THR A 79 -0.67 -2.54 6.17
C THR A 79 -1.59 -2.26 4.99
N TRP A 80 -1.04 -2.41 3.79
CA TRP A 80 -1.75 -2.32 2.51
C TRP A 80 -1.50 -3.57 1.69
N GLY A 81 -2.48 -3.99 0.88
CA GLY A 81 -2.37 -5.14 -0.01
C GLY A 81 -2.35 -4.75 -1.48
N TRP A 82 -1.60 -5.50 -2.30
CA TRP A 82 -1.47 -5.27 -3.73
C TRP A 82 -1.55 -6.59 -4.52
N THR A 83 -2.10 -6.50 -5.73
CA THR A 83 -2.32 -7.65 -6.61
C THR A 83 -1.07 -8.12 -7.35
N ASP A 84 -0.19 -7.20 -7.73
CA ASP A 84 1.03 -7.50 -8.50
C ASP A 84 2.23 -6.66 -8.05
N VAL A 85 3.42 -7.02 -8.53
CA VAL A 85 4.68 -6.39 -8.14
C VAL A 85 4.76 -4.91 -8.56
N ARG A 86 4.12 -4.53 -9.67
CA ARG A 86 4.14 -3.15 -10.16
C ARG A 86 3.26 -2.27 -9.28
N ALA A 87 2.05 -2.75 -8.95
CA ALA A 87 1.16 -2.12 -7.99
C ALA A 87 1.83 -2.01 -6.60
N ALA A 88 2.53 -3.05 -6.16
CA ALA A 88 3.26 -3.04 -4.89
C ALA A 88 4.40 -2.01 -4.86
N ALA A 89 5.17 -1.88 -5.94
CA ALA A 89 6.22 -0.87 -6.05
C ALA A 89 5.65 0.56 -6.05
N ALA A 90 4.58 0.81 -6.83
CA ALA A 90 3.90 2.11 -6.82
C ALA A 90 3.28 2.43 -5.45
N GLY A 91 2.64 1.43 -4.84
CA GLY A 91 2.07 1.51 -3.49
C GLY A 91 3.14 1.80 -2.44
N HIS A 92 4.33 1.21 -2.55
CA HIS A 92 5.47 1.53 -1.68
C HIS A 92 5.83 3.01 -1.77
N THR A 93 6.01 3.55 -2.98
CA THR A 93 6.34 4.97 -3.18
C THR A 93 5.25 5.89 -2.63
N ALA A 94 3.98 5.53 -2.81
CA ALA A 94 2.85 6.29 -2.25
C ALA A 94 2.85 6.26 -0.71
N VAL A 95 3.09 5.10 -0.10
CA VAL A 95 3.21 4.96 1.37
C VAL A 95 4.38 5.78 1.89
N LEU A 96 5.53 5.73 1.23
CA LEU A 96 6.70 6.50 1.62
C LEU A 96 6.43 8.02 1.55
N SER A 97 5.84 8.49 0.46
CA SER A 97 5.44 9.90 0.30
C SER A 97 4.44 10.33 1.39
N TRP A 98 3.45 9.50 1.71
CA TRP A 98 2.52 9.75 2.79
C TRP A 98 3.21 9.82 4.17
N VAL A 99 4.12 8.88 4.46
CA VAL A 99 4.90 8.86 5.71
C VAL A 99 5.72 10.14 5.87
N LEU A 100 6.27 10.66 4.77
CA LEU A 100 7.04 11.90 4.75
C LEU A 100 6.16 13.16 4.82
N GLY A 101 4.84 13.04 4.69
CA GLY A 101 3.90 14.17 4.69
C GLY A 101 3.72 14.85 3.33
N ASP A 102 4.26 14.27 2.26
CA ASP A 102 4.24 14.83 0.90
C ASP A 102 3.03 14.38 0.06
N GLY A 103 2.18 13.48 0.61
CA GLY A 103 1.09 12.87 -0.15
C GLY A 103 -0.10 12.43 0.72
N PRO A 104 -1.25 12.14 0.09
CA PRO A 104 -2.42 11.63 0.80
C PRO A 104 -2.19 10.21 1.32
N ILE A 105 -3.02 9.78 2.28
CA ILE A 105 -3.03 8.38 2.75
C ILE A 105 -3.27 7.47 1.53
N PRO A 106 -2.41 6.47 1.27
CA PRO A 106 -2.62 5.54 0.17
C PRO A 106 -3.88 4.72 0.43
N MET A 107 -4.77 4.68 -0.55
CA MET A 107 -5.94 3.82 -0.47
C MET A 107 -5.50 2.37 -0.63
N PRO A 108 -5.77 1.48 0.35
CA PRO A 108 -5.56 0.05 0.14
C PRO A 108 -6.44 -0.41 -1.02
N GLN A 109 -5.96 -1.35 -1.85
CA GLN A 109 -6.86 -2.00 -2.79
C GLN A 109 -7.97 -2.69 -1.98
N PRO A 110 -9.26 -2.39 -2.24
CA PRO A 110 -10.35 -2.94 -1.44
C PRO A 110 -10.28 -4.47 -1.46
N SER A 111 -10.08 -5.10 -0.30
CA SER A 111 -10.56 -6.46 -0.05
C SER A 111 -12.09 -6.42 0.10
N PRO A 112 -12.86 -7.44 -0.29
CA PRO A 112 -14.32 -7.39 -0.30
C PRO A 112 -14.92 -7.47 1.11
N ARG A 113 -14.10 -7.66 2.15
CA ARG A 113 -14.57 -7.79 3.54
C ARG A 113 -14.58 -6.46 4.27
N SER A 114 -15.55 -5.65 3.87
CA SER A 114 -16.33 -4.68 4.66
C SER A 114 -16.87 -3.60 3.72
N ALA A 115 -17.52 -4.02 2.63
CA ALA A 115 -18.63 -3.22 2.13
C ALA A 115 -19.78 -3.36 3.14
N GLY A 116 -19.67 -2.66 4.28
CA GLY A 116 -20.88 -2.27 4.99
C GLY A 116 -21.73 -1.52 3.97
N THR A 117 -22.95 -1.98 3.76
CA THR A 117 -23.94 -1.39 2.85
C THR A 117 -23.98 0.14 3.02
N VAL A 118 -23.26 0.87 2.17
CA VAL A 118 -23.54 2.29 1.97
C VAL A 118 -24.74 2.29 1.05
N LEU A 119 -25.93 2.39 1.65
CA LEU A 119 -27.15 2.68 0.90
C LEU A 119 -26.91 3.94 0.05
N PRO A 120 -27.36 3.98 -1.22
CA PRO A 120 -27.27 5.18 -2.02
C PRO A 120 -28.09 6.28 -1.34
N VAL A 121 -27.41 7.28 -0.79
CA VAL A 121 -28.04 8.54 -0.40
C VAL A 121 -28.60 9.14 -1.69
N ARG A 122 -29.93 9.26 -1.77
CA ARG A 122 -30.61 9.91 -2.89
C ARG A 122 -30.01 11.31 -3.10
N PRO A 123 -29.82 11.76 -4.35
CA PRO A 123 -29.41 13.14 -4.60
C PRO A 123 -30.49 14.08 -4.08
N VAL A 124 -30.12 14.98 -3.17
CA VAL A 124 -30.91 16.16 -2.83
C VAL A 124 -30.78 17.12 -4.02
N PRO A 125 -31.89 17.64 -4.59
CA PRO A 125 -31.81 18.63 -5.66
C PRO A 125 -31.17 19.94 -5.16
N PRO A 126 -30.46 20.69 -6.02
CA PRO A 126 -29.77 21.91 -5.63
C PRO A 126 -30.78 23.01 -5.30
N CYS A 127 -30.68 23.57 -4.09
CA CYS A 127 -31.24 24.90 -3.81
C CYS A 127 -30.19 25.95 -4.12
N ASP A 128 -30.66 27.01 -4.77
CA ASP A 128 -29.94 28.11 -5.38
C ASP A 128 -28.80 28.73 -4.57
N ALA A 129 -27.78 29.17 -5.32
CA ALA A 129 -26.65 29.96 -4.84
C ALA A 129 -27.08 31.33 -4.29
N PRO A 130 -26.18 31.98 -3.52
CA PRO A 130 -25.67 33.24 -4.01
C PRO A 130 -24.14 33.36 -3.98
N ARG A 131 -23.71 34.45 -4.63
CA ARG A 131 -22.43 34.83 -5.24
C ARG A 131 -21.44 35.45 -4.25
N GLU A 132 -20.18 35.59 -4.72
CA GLU A 132 -19.12 36.55 -4.31
C GLU A 132 -18.30 36.20 -3.03
N ASP A 133 -16.97 36.42 -2.90
CA ASP A 133 -15.86 36.89 -3.75
C ASP A 133 -14.51 36.56 -3.03
N ALA A 134 -13.40 36.65 -3.79
CA ALA A 134 -12.02 37.01 -3.40
C ALA A 134 -11.14 36.07 -2.52
N GLY A 135 -10.07 35.57 -3.16
CA GLY A 135 -8.73 36.06 -2.80
C GLY A 135 -7.68 35.09 -2.22
N ILE A 136 -6.53 35.08 -2.91
CA ILE A 136 -5.13 35.05 -2.42
C ILE A 136 -4.32 33.73 -2.52
N ALA A 137 -3.13 33.95 -3.06
CA ALA A 137 -2.03 33.08 -3.45
C ALA A 137 -1.31 32.31 -2.32
N GLY A 138 -0.57 31.26 -2.71
CA GLY A 138 0.43 30.61 -1.86
C GLY A 138 1.22 29.53 -2.59
N GLN A 139 2.39 29.90 -3.11
CA GLN A 139 3.41 29.04 -3.71
C GLN A 139 4.36 28.54 -2.61
N VAL A 140 4.64 27.23 -2.53
CA VAL A 140 5.76 26.71 -1.71
C VAL A 140 6.42 25.51 -2.41
N THR A 141 7.70 25.68 -2.75
CA THR A 141 8.64 24.64 -3.20
C THR A 141 9.38 24.06 -2.00
N ASN A 142 9.64 22.74 -1.95
CA ASN A 142 10.70 22.21 -1.08
C ASN A 142 11.57 21.15 -1.77
N ARG A 143 12.87 21.42 -1.70
CA ARG A 143 14.01 20.64 -2.22
C ARG A 143 14.16 19.32 -1.45
N HIS A 144 14.16 18.22 -2.19
CA HIS A 144 14.49 16.90 -1.68
C HIS A 144 16.01 16.70 -1.59
N GLY A 145 16.51 16.37 -0.39
CA GLY A 145 17.81 15.75 -0.18
C GLY A 145 17.63 14.27 0.18
N ILE A 146 17.64 13.39 -0.81
CA ILE A 146 17.58 11.93 -0.60
C ILE A 146 19.01 11.38 -0.57
N LEU A 147 19.41 10.82 0.57
CA LEU A 147 20.64 10.04 0.71
C LEU A 147 20.36 8.59 0.28
N LYS A 148 20.80 8.20 -0.91
CA LYS A 148 20.77 6.79 -1.36
C LYS A 148 21.91 6.01 -0.69
N GLN A 149 21.59 5.03 0.15
CA GLN A 149 22.58 4.02 0.58
C GLN A 149 22.68 2.90 -0.47
N ARG A 150 23.93 2.53 -0.80
CA ARG A 150 24.29 1.56 -1.83
C ARG A 150 24.07 0.13 -1.34
N ARG A 151 23.63 -0.70 -2.28
CA ARG A 151 23.43 -2.15 -2.19
C ARG A 151 24.78 -2.86 -1.98
N CYS A 152 24.85 -3.79 -1.03
CA CYS A 152 25.90 -4.81 -1.02
C CYS A 152 25.53 -5.89 -2.04
N GLU A 153 26.40 -6.10 -3.01
CA GLU A 153 26.39 -7.26 -3.91
C GLU A 153 27.28 -8.34 -3.30
N SER A 154 26.79 -9.57 -3.25
CA SER A 154 27.57 -10.79 -2.97
C SER A 154 26.96 -11.93 -3.79
#